data_AF-V7C2X2-F1
#
_entry.id   AF-V7C2X2-F1
#
_cell.length_a   1.000
_cell.length_b   1.000
_cell.length_c   1.000
_cell.angle_alpha   90.00
_cell.angle_beta   90.00
_cell.angle_gamma   90.00
#
_symmetry.space_group_name_H-M   'P 1'
#
loop_
_entity.id
_entity.type
_entity.pdbx_description
1 polymer ?
#
loop_
_entity_poly.entity_id
_entity_poly.type
_entity_poly.pdbx_seq_one_letter_code
_entity_poly.pdbx_strand_id
1 'polypeptide(L)' 'MPLGTAIHNIEITLGKGGQLARAVGAVAKLIAKEGKSATLKLPSGEVRLISKNCSATVGQVGNVG' A
#
# COMPACT_ATOMS: atom_id res chain seq x y z
N MET A 1 -7.37 4.03 7.86
CA MET A 1 -6.44 2.90 8.07
C MET A 1 -5.47 3.21 9.21
N PRO A 2 -5.31 2.33 10.21
CA PRO A 2 -4.29 2.45 11.25
C PRO A 2 -2.85 2.34 10.72
N LEU A 3 -1.85 2.77 11.49
CA LEU A 3 -0.45 2.45 11.21
C LEU A 3 -0.19 0.96 11.42
N GLY A 4 0.78 0.39 10.70
CA GLY A 4 1.12 -1.03 10.73
C GLY A 4 0.19 -1.95 9.93
N THR A 5 -0.91 -1.42 9.39
CA THR A 5 -1.85 -2.21 8.58
C THR A 5 -1.16 -2.80 7.35
N ALA A 6 -1.37 -4.09 7.13
CA ALA A 6 -1.01 -4.80 5.91
C ALA A 6 -1.99 -4.45 4.80
N ILE A 7 -1.48 -4.01 3.66
CA ILE A 7 -2.27 -3.52 2.54
C ILE A 7 -1.72 -4.03 1.20
N HIS A 8 -2.60 -4.15 0.21
CA HIS A 8 -2.28 -4.51 -1.16
C HIS A 8 -3.15 -3.72 -2.14
N ASN A 9 -2.92 -3.87 -3.44
CA ASN A 9 -3.66 -3.15 -4.50
C ASN A 9 -3.67 -1.62 -4.26
N ILE A 10 -2.48 -1.04 -4.10
CA ILE A 10 -2.31 0.37 -3.71
C ILE A 10 -2.30 1.26 -4.95
N GLU A 11 -3.07 2.33 -4.90
CA GLU A 11 -3.09 3.40 -5.89
C GLU A 11 -1.90 4.36 -5.72
N ILE A 12 -1.26 4.74 -6.84
CA ILE A 12 -0.13 5.69 -6.85
C ILE A 12 -0.62 7.13 -7.03
N THR A 13 -1.57 7.28 -7.94
CA THR A 13 -2.17 8.57 -8.30
C THR A 13 -3.67 8.45 -8.10
N LEU A 14 -4.24 9.41 -7.37
CA LEU A 14 -5.67 9.45 -7.07
C LEU A 14 -6.53 9.27 -8.34
N GLY A 15 -7.45 8.31 -8.30
CA GLY A 15 -8.37 7.99 -9.39
C GLY A 15 -7.77 7.16 -10.53
N LYS A 16 -6.51 6.70 -10.43
CA LYS A 16 -5.86 5.84 -11.46
C LYS A 16 -5.89 4.36 -11.10
N GLY A 17 -6.54 3.99 -10.00
CA GLY A 17 -6.68 2.61 -9.55
C GLY A 17 -5.39 2.03 -8.97
N GLY A 18 -5.51 0.83 -8.41
CA GLY A 18 -4.41 0.14 -7.75
C GLY A 18 -3.35 -0.35 -8.75
N GLN A 19 -2.09 0.03 -8.49
CA GLN A 19 -0.94 -0.25 -9.35
C GLN A 19 0.15 -1.04 -8.62
N LEU A 20 0.31 -0.85 -7.31
CA LEU A 20 1.35 -1.49 -6.49
C LEU A 20 0.80 -2.65 -5.66
N ALA A 21 1.69 -3.57 -5.30
CA ALA A 21 1.40 -4.75 -4.47
C ALA A 21 0.19 -5.56 -4.99
N ARG A 22 0.26 -5.99 -6.26
CA ARG A 22 -0.80 -6.78 -6.93
C ARG A 22 -0.39 -8.22 -7.24
N ALA A 23 0.90 -8.53 -7.15
CA ALA A 23 1.41 -9.87 -7.38
C ALA A 23 0.97 -10.83 -6.26
N VAL A 24 1.00 -12.12 -6.56
CA VAL A 24 0.72 -13.20 -5.59
C VAL A 24 1.54 -13.00 -4.31
N GLY A 25 0.89 -13.07 -3.15
CA GLY A 25 1.53 -12.86 -1.85
C GLY A 25 2.05 -11.45 -1.59
N ALA A 26 1.85 -10.49 -2.49
CA ALA A 26 2.32 -9.13 -2.27
C ALA A 26 1.61 -8.48 -1.08
N VAL A 27 2.42 -7.88 -0.20
CA VAL A 27 1.95 -7.10 0.94
C VAL A 27 2.85 -5.89 1.12
N ALA A 28 2.22 -4.75 1.34
CA ALA A 28 2.87 -3.53 1.78
C ALA A 28 2.40 -3.18 3.20
N LYS A 29 3.18 -2.39 3.92
CA LYS A 29 2.83 -1.91 5.25
C LYS A 29 2.79 -0.40 5.28
N LEU A 30 1.77 0.12 5.95
CA LEU A 30 1.65 1.55 6.23
C LEU A 30 2.49 1.90 7.46
N ILE A 31 3.63 2.56 7.26
CA ILE A 31 4.62 2.77 8.34
C ILE A 31 4.51 4.15 8.99
N ALA A 32 4.06 5.16 8.24
CA ALA A 32 3.87 6.52 8.77
C ALA A 32 2.75 7.25 8.02
N LYS A 33 2.22 8.30 8.66
CA LYS A 33 1.27 9.24 8.08
C LYS A 33 1.60 10.63 8.56
N GLU A 34 1.82 11.53 7.62
CA GLU A 34 2.16 12.91 7.93
C GLU A 34 1.49 13.86 6.94
N GLY A 35 0.77 14.84 7.47
CA GLY A 35 0.09 15.86 6.68
C GLY A 35 -0.85 15.30 5.60
N LYS A 36 -0.45 15.41 4.33
CA LYS A 36 -1.20 14.97 3.15
C LYS A 36 -0.70 13.65 2.55
N SER A 37 0.33 13.07 3.15
CA SER A 37 1.03 11.90 2.61
C SER A 37 1.04 10.75 3.61
N ALA A 38 1.14 9.54 3.08
CA ALA A 38 1.30 8.30 3.79
C ALA A 38 2.57 7.62 3.30
N THR A 39 3.37 7.12 4.23
CA THR A 39 4.60 6.39 3.92
C THR A 39 4.30 4.90 3.97
N LEU A 40 4.60 4.21 2.87
CA LEU A 40 4.38 2.79 2.71
C LEU A 40 5.72 2.09 2.53
N LYS A 41 5.89 0.94 3.17
CA LYS A 41 6.96 -0.01 2.84
C LYS A 41 6.39 -1.03 1.86
N LEU A 42 6.93 -1.04 0.64
CA LEU A 42 6.54 -1.94 -0.43
C LEU A 42 7.11 -3.35 -0.21
N PRO A 43 6.57 -4.39 -0.88
CA PRO A 43 7.10 -5.75 -0.80
C PRO A 43 8.57 -5.87 -1.26
N SER A 44 9.04 -4.97 -2.13
CA SER A 44 10.46 -4.87 -2.52
C SER A 44 11.38 -4.39 -1.40
N GLY A 45 10.83 -3.91 -0.29
CA GLY A 45 11.56 -3.20 0.77
C GLY A 45 11.68 -1.70 0.55
N GLU A 46 11.35 -1.20 -0.64
CA GLU A 46 11.32 0.23 -0.96
C GLU A 46 10.35 0.98 -0.04
N VAL A 47 10.80 2.13 0.48
CA VAL A 47 9.95 3.05 1.23
C VAL A 47 9.48 4.14 0.28
N ARG A 48 8.17 4.25 0.12
CA ARG A 48 7.55 5.17 -0.84
C ARG A 48 6.50 6.04 -0.19
N LEU A 49 6.48 7.31 -0.57
CA LEU A 49 5.47 8.27 -0.16
C LEU A 49 4.31 8.29 -1.17
N ILE A 50 3.08 8.19 -0.67
CA ILE A 50 1.85 8.19 -1.47
C ILE A 50 0.87 9.19 -0.85
N SER A 51 0.01 9.82 -1.66
CA SER A 51 -1.03 10.70 -1.13
C SER A 51 -1.98 9.93 -0.22
N LYS A 52 -2.35 10.50 0.92
CA LYS A 52 -3.29 9.88 1.89
C LYS A 52 -4.70 9.64 1.31
N ASN A 53 -5.01 10.30 0.20
CA ASN A 53 -6.30 10.18 -0.48
C ASN A 53 -6.33 8.97 -1.43
N CYS A 54 -5.18 8.35 -1.75
CA CYS A 54 -5.13 7.17 -2.61
C CYS A 54 -5.75 5.97 -1.92
N SER A 55 -6.45 5.14 -2.69
CA SER A 55 -7.10 3.94 -2.16
C SER A 55 -6.14 2.76 -2.07
N ALA A 56 -6.36 1.90 -1.09
CA ALA A 56 -5.67 0.64 -0.93
C ALA A 56 -6.59 -0.39 -0.25
N THR A 57 -6.35 -1.67 -0.51
CA THR A 57 -7.13 -2.77 0.08
C THR A 57 -6.40 -3.33 1.29
N VAL A 58 -7.12 -3.61 2.38
CA VAL A 58 -6.55 -4.23 3.58
C VAL A 58 -6.29 -5.71 3.34
N GLY A 59 -5.15 -6.21 3.83
CA GLY A 59 -4.73 -7.61 3.71
C GLY A 59 -3.60 -7.81 2.71
N GLN A 60 -3.30 -9.09 2.44
CA GLN A 60 -2.28 -9.54 1.50
C GLN A 60 -2.95 -10.16 0.28
N VAL A 61 -2.29 -10.10 -0.88
CA VAL A 61 -2.76 -10.84 -2.07
C VAL A 61 -2.72 -12.34 -1.77
N GLY A 62 -3.82 -13.04 -2.02
CA GLY A 62 -3.95 -14.47 -1.76
C GLY A 62 -3.06 -15.35 -2.65
N ASN A 63 -3.33 -16.67 -2.60
CA ASN A 63 -2.59 -17.71 -3.35
C ASN A 63 -1.11 -17.82 -2.96
N VAL A 64 -0.80 -17.71 -1.67
CA VAL A 64 0.58 -17.79 -1.12
C VAL A 64 1.08 -19.25 -0.99
N GLY A 65 0.30 -20.22 -1.47
CA GLY A 65 0.54 -21.66 -1.32
C GLY A 65 1.38 -22.27 -2.42
#